data_AF-A0A948E2P5-F1
#
_entry.id   AF-A0A948E2P5-F1
#
_cell.length_a   1.000
_cell.length_b   1.000
_cell.length_c   1.000
_cell.angle_alpha   90.00
_cell.angle_beta   90.00
_cell.angle_gamma   90.00
#
_symmetry.space_group_name_H-M   'P 1'
#
loop_
_entity.id
_entity.type
_entity.pdbx_description
1 polymer ?
#
loop_
_entity_poly.entity_id
_entity_poly.type
_entity_poly.pdbx_seq_one_letter_code
_entity_poly.pdbx_strand_id
1 'polypeptide(L)'
;MKKLIILSALILTFGCDDASNSSNNSNNNNRDDHCDDGTTPTCDMAEPQCLGPYILAWRDNCYVCVNSDTCEPWQGPNVCESDAECGVDSWCNPCGGASCPGCTDCVGACTAHSCETQPIEELQCNALRPECGENGLAIIRDGCWVCVDSVTCADWRDDHCDDGTEPTCLMEEPECDNGTILAYIDSCYYCVNPDTCLPPGSHECDMDADCETDQYCNPCGTSSCPDCEDCLRACTDNPCATEEPLACYAIRPDCGPGWTAVVVDGCWRCADMENECTMELDEDCNDGTEALCNMIQPECGADEILAVQNNCWVCANPATCMPWGETDGCSSDADCRVEDYCNPCASSSCPTCEDCIAACTPHDCITEYILYCDEERPDCEEGYVPIIYEGCWTCADLEGNDFCVPMN
;
A
#
# COMPACT_ATOMS: atom_id res chain seq x y z
N MET A 1 -24.03 -55.06 -71.29
CA MET A 1 -23.32 -56.06 -70.46
C MET A 1 -23.65 -55.79 -69.00
N LYS A 2 -24.20 -56.81 -68.31
CA LYS A 2 -24.23 -57.12 -66.84
C LYS A 2 -24.45 -55.96 -65.84
N LYS A 3 -25.25 -56.03 -64.77
CA LYS A 3 -26.30 -56.89 -64.16
C LYS A 3 -26.76 -56.03 -62.94
N LEU A 4 -28.03 -55.69 -62.77
CA LEU A 4 -28.99 -56.25 -61.79
C LEU A 4 -28.44 -56.50 -60.36
N ILE A 5 -29.13 -55.99 -59.32
CA ILE A 5 -29.46 -56.57 -57.97
C ILE A 5 -30.01 -55.40 -57.09
N ILE A 6 -31.33 -55.26 -56.87
CA ILE A 6 -32.30 -55.93 -55.95
C ILE A 6 -32.52 -55.13 -54.64
N LEU A 7 -33.77 -54.68 -54.45
CA LEU A 7 -34.40 -54.31 -53.18
C LEU A 7 -34.39 -55.49 -52.20
N SER A 8 -34.20 -55.24 -50.90
CA SER A 8 -34.84 -56.04 -49.85
C SER A 8 -35.00 -55.22 -48.56
N ALA A 9 -36.24 -55.10 -48.12
CA ALA A 9 -36.65 -54.62 -46.82
C ALA A 9 -36.34 -55.67 -45.74
N LEU A 10 -36.00 -55.21 -44.54
CA LEU A 10 -36.14 -56.02 -43.33
C LEU A 10 -36.72 -55.14 -42.22
N ILE A 11 -37.96 -55.44 -41.85
CA ILE A 11 -38.65 -55.01 -40.65
C ILE A 11 -38.30 -56.03 -39.56
N LEU A 12 -37.90 -55.57 -38.37
CA LEU A 12 -37.97 -56.34 -37.13
C LEU A 12 -38.24 -55.39 -35.97
N THR A 13 -39.42 -55.57 -35.39
CA THR A 13 -39.94 -54.97 -34.16
C THR A 13 -39.71 -55.90 -32.98
N PHE A 14 -39.28 -55.34 -31.84
CA PHE A 14 -39.49 -55.79 -30.44
C PHE A 14 -39.25 -54.52 -29.60
N GLY A 15 -39.99 -54.11 -28.58
CA GLY A 15 -41.18 -54.57 -27.85
C GLY A 15 -41.51 -53.46 -26.83
N CYS A 16 -42.77 -53.36 -26.41
CA CYS A 16 -43.27 -52.34 -25.47
C CYS A 16 -42.94 -52.66 -24.00
N ASP A 17 -43.30 -51.69 -23.14
CA ASP A 17 -43.49 -51.70 -21.67
C ASP A 17 -42.40 -50.84 -20.95
N ASP A 18 -42.69 -49.81 -20.17
CA ASP A 18 -43.91 -49.40 -19.48
C ASP A 18 -44.02 -47.87 -19.34
N ALA A 19 -45.25 -47.40 -19.35
CA ALA A 19 -45.62 -46.09 -18.85
C ALA A 19 -45.61 -46.10 -17.31
N SER A 20 -44.82 -45.21 -16.70
CA SER A 20 -45.08 -44.76 -15.33
C SER A 20 -45.25 -43.24 -15.32
N ASN A 21 -46.52 -42.89 -15.23
CA ASN A 21 -47.07 -41.62 -14.79
C ASN A 21 -46.34 -41.06 -13.55
N SER A 22 -45.59 -39.97 -13.72
CA SER A 22 -45.32 -39.03 -12.64
C SER A 22 -45.83 -37.67 -13.07
N SER A 23 -47.12 -37.46 -12.82
CA SER A 23 -47.67 -36.14 -12.65
C SER A 23 -47.05 -35.53 -11.38
N ASN A 24 -45.95 -34.81 -11.55
CA ASN A 24 -45.51 -33.82 -10.58
C ASN A 24 -45.53 -32.44 -11.24
N ASN A 25 -46.33 -31.62 -10.59
CA ASN A 25 -46.56 -30.21 -10.83
C ASN A 25 -45.26 -29.43 -10.54
N SER A 26 -44.31 -29.46 -11.48
CA SER A 26 -43.09 -28.67 -11.41
C SER A 26 -43.28 -27.40 -12.24
N ASN A 27 -43.10 -26.25 -11.59
CA ASN A 27 -42.89 -24.99 -12.28
C ASN A 27 -41.82 -25.18 -13.35
N ASN A 28 -42.05 -24.53 -14.48
CA ASN A 28 -41.38 -24.68 -15.76
C ASN A 28 -39.93 -24.13 -15.73
N ASN A 29 -39.09 -24.63 -14.82
CA ASN A 29 -37.68 -24.29 -14.80
C ASN A 29 -37.02 -25.19 -15.85
N ASN A 30 -36.73 -24.57 -16.99
CA ASN A 30 -36.14 -25.12 -18.20
C ASN A 30 -34.67 -25.51 -17.94
N ARG A 31 -34.44 -26.33 -16.92
CA ARG A 31 -33.12 -26.82 -16.53
C ARG A 31 -32.87 -28.12 -17.27
N ASP A 32 -31.78 -28.13 -18.02
CA ASP A 32 -31.31 -29.31 -18.75
C ASP A 32 -29.89 -29.60 -18.27
N ASP A 33 -29.75 -30.71 -17.56
CA ASP A 33 -28.57 -31.09 -16.78
C ASP A 33 -27.31 -31.31 -17.66
N HIS A 34 -27.42 -31.28 -18.99
CA HIS A 34 -26.28 -31.51 -19.88
C HIS A 34 -25.25 -30.37 -19.89
N CYS A 35 -25.61 -29.17 -19.44
CA CYS A 35 -24.67 -28.05 -19.29
C CYS A 35 -24.15 -27.86 -17.85
N ASP A 36 -24.57 -28.70 -16.91
CA ASP A 36 -24.09 -28.67 -15.53
C ASP A 36 -22.66 -29.25 -15.44
N ASP A 37 -21.80 -28.64 -14.63
CA ASP A 37 -20.43 -29.13 -14.38
C ASP A 37 -20.34 -30.20 -13.28
N GLY A 38 -21.48 -30.59 -12.70
CA GLY A 38 -21.58 -31.56 -11.61
C GLY A 38 -21.37 -30.99 -10.21
N THR A 39 -21.14 -29.67 -10.08
CA THR A 39 -21.14 -28.98 -8.79
C THR A 39 -22.56 -28.83 -8.24
N THR A 40 -22.68 -28.55 -6.94
CA THR A 40 -23.96 -28.16 -6.33
C THR A 40 -23.88 -26.67 -6.04
N PRO A 41 -24.93 -25.88 -6.34
CA PRO A 41 -24.88 -24.44 -6.12
C PRO A 41 -24.75 -24.16 -4.63
N THR A 42 -23.68 -23.46 -4.25
CA THR A 42 -23.44 -23.01 -2.86
C THR A 42 -23.47 -21.50 -2.73
N CYS A 43 -23.54 -20.74 -3.84
CA CYS A 43 -23.64 -19.29 -3.76
C CYS A 43 -25.05 -18.82 -3.44
N ASP A 44 -25.14 -17.71 -2.69
CA ASP A 44 -26.38 -17.11 -2.20
C ASP A 44 -27.21 -16.40 -3.29
N MET A 45 -27.00 -16.72 -4.56
CA MET A 45 -27.76 -16.15 -5.67
C MET A 45 -29.13 -16.82 -5.82
N ALA A 46 -30.18 -16.00 -5.97
CA ALA A 46 -31.48 -16.48 -6.37
C ALA A 46 -31.44 -17.04 -7.81
N GLU A 47 -32.25 -18.07 -8.09
CA GLU A 47 -32.34 -18.72 -9.40
C GLU A 47 -32.79 -17.71 -10.48
N PRO A 48 -31.92 -17.35 -11.46
CA PRO A 48 -32.26 -16.39 -12.50
C PRO A 48 -33.25 -16.98 -13.51
N GLN A 49 -34.06 -16.11 -14.12
CA GLN A 49 -34.93 -16.47 -15.25
C GLN A 49 -34.17 -16.27 -16.57
N CYS A 50 -33.76 -17.36 -17.23
CA CYS A 50 -33.08 -17.28 -18.52
C CYS A 50 -34.07 -17.01 -19.67
N LEU A 51 -33.72 -16.13 -20.61
CA LEU A 51 -34.55 -15.76 -21.76
C LEU A 51 -34.07 -16.41 -23.06
N GLY A 52 -34.99 -16.72 -23.97
CA GLY A 52 -34.65 -17.18 -25.33
C GLY A 52 -34.06 -18.60 -25.36
N PRO A 53 -32.97 -18.86 -26.12
CA PRO A 53 -32.33 -20.17 -26.20
C PRO A 53 -31.45 -20.48 -24.98
N TYR A 54 -31.47 -19.64 -23.93
CA TYR A 54 -30.65 -19.85 -22.75
C TYR A 54 -31.41 -20.67 -21.71
N ILE A 55 -30.72 -21.66 -21.14
CA ILE A 55 -31.19 -22.51 -20.05
C ILE A 55 -30.37 -22.20 -18.80
N LEU A 56 -30.92 -22.56 -17.66
CA LEU A 56 -30.21 -22.47 -16.39
C LEU A 56 -29.25 -23.66 -16.27
N ALA A 57 -27.98 -23.39 -15.92
CA ALA A 57 -26.98 -24.41 -15.63
C ALA A 57 -26.22 -24.12 -14.33
N TRP A 58 -25.59 -25.16 -13.79
CA TRP A 58 -24.70 -25.10 -12.63
C TRP A 58 -23.25 -25.09 -13.06
N ARG A 59 -22.54 -24.00 -12.78
CA ARG A 59 -21.10 -23.88 -13.02
C ARG A 59 -20.43 -23.19 -11.85
N ASP A 60 -19.29 -23.73 -11.42
CA ASP A 60 -18.45 -23.19 -10.36
C ASP A 60 -19.21 -22.90 -9.05
N ASN A 61 -20.18 -23.77 -8.72
CA ASN A 61 -21.10 -23.65 -7.58
C ASN A 61 -22.09 -22.46 -7.64
N CYS A 62 -22.36 -21.92 -8.82
CA CYS A 62 -23.37 -20.88 -9.05
C CYS A 62 -24.36 -21.18 -10.18
N TYR A 63 -25.48 -20.46 -10.15
CA TYR A 63 -26.46 -20.42 -11.23
C TYR A 63 -25.98 -19.52 -12.36
N VAL A 64 -25.88 -20.06 -13.58
CA VAL A 64 -25.50 -19.31 -14.79
C VAL A 64 -26.50 -19.63 -15.90
N CYS A 65 -26.97 -18.60 -16.63
CA CYS A 65 -27.70 -18.84 -17.87
C CYS A 65 -26.70 -19.21 -18.96
N VAL A 66 -26.87 -20.34 -19.62
CA VAL A 66 -25.99 -20.83 -20.71
C VAL A 66 -26.81 -21.09 -21.96
N ASN A 67 -26.19 -21.00 -23.13
CA ASN A 67 -26.86 -21.34 -24.38
C ASN A 67 -27.22 -22.84 -24.38
N SER A 68 -28.47 -23.19 -24.68
CA SER A 68 -28.96 -24.58 -24.63
C SER A 68 -28.29 -25.54 -25.60
N ASP A 69 -27.63 -25.03 -26.64
CA ASP A 69 -26.98 -25.85 -27.66
C ASP A 69 -25.47 -25.94 -27.45
N THR A 70 -24.83 -24.87 -26.95
CA THR A 70 -23.36 -24.79 -26.83
C THR A 70 -22.85 -24.93 -25.40
N CYS A 71 -23.73 -24.80 -24.39
CA CYS A 71 -23.36 -24.66 -22.98
C CYS A 71 -22.39 -23.51 -22.68
N GLU A 72 -22.23 -22.57 -23.60
CA GLU A 72 -21.45 -21.37 -23.36
C GLU A 72 -22.25 -20.42 -22.47
N PRO A 73 -21.64 -19.82 -21.43
CA PRO A 73 -22.29 -18.81 -20.60
C PRO A 73 -22.93 -17.71 -21.45
N TRP A 74 -24.08 -17.23 -21.01
CA TRP A 74 -24.65 -15.99 -21.52
C TRP A 74 -23.65 -14.87 -21.23
N GLN A 75 -22.97 -14.40 -22.27
CA GLN A 75 -21.98 -13.32 -22.15
C GLN A 75 -22.63 -11.93 -22.00
N GLY A 76 -23.95 -11.86 -21.78
CA GLY A 76 -24.71 -10.62 -21.88
C GLY A 76 -24.61 -10.00 -23.29
N PRO A 77 -25.32 -8.90 -23.56
CA PRO A 77 -24.90 -7.99 -24.60
C PRO A 77 -23.63 -7.28 -24.13
N ASN A 78 -22.47 -7.63 -24.72
CA ASN A 78 -21.19 -6.93 -24.63
C ASN A 78 -21.01 -6.15 -23.32
N VAL A 79 -20.81 -6.87 -22.21
CA VAL A 79 -20.45 -6.21 -20.95
C VAL A 79 -19.17 -5.43 -21.23
N CYS A 80 -19.20 -4.15 -20.93
CA CYS A 80 -18.05 -3.27 -21.09
C CYS A 80 -17.70 -2.67 -19.73
N GLU A 81 -16.42 -2.56 -19.44
CA GLU A 81 -15.90 -1.79 -18.30
C GLU A 81 -15.49 -0.38 -18.73
N SER A 82 -15.09 -0.23 -20.00
CA SER A 82 -14.75 1.07 -20.59
C SER A 82 -15.09 1.16 -22.07
N ASP A 83 -15.04 2.39 -22.59
CA ASP A 83 -15.24 2.71 -24.00
C ASP A 83 -14.30 1.94 -24.94
N ALA A 84 -13.10 1.59 -24.46
CA ALA A 84 -12.10 0.83 -25.21
C ALA A 84 -12.59 -0.57 -25.63
N GLU A 85 -13.56 -1.13 -24.91
CA GLU A 85 -14.11 -2.46 -25.17
C GLU A 85 -15.25 -2.46 -26.20
N CYS A 86 -15.76 -1.28 -26.54
CA CYS A 86 -16.85 -1.11 -27.50
C CYS A 86 -16.33 -0.84 -28.92
N GLY A 87 -17.14 -1.21 -29.91
CA GLY A 87 -16.89 -0.86 -31.31
C GLY A 87 -16.86 0.66 -31.52
N VAL A 88 -16.30 1.11 -32.65
CA VAL A 88 -16.19 2.56 -32.98
C VAL A 88 -17.53 3.29 -33.02
N ASP A 89 -18.62 2.57 -33.29
CA ASP A 89 -19.99 3.06 -33.38
C ASP A 89 -20.75 2.94 -32.05
N SER A 90 -20.08 2.53 -30.97
CA SER A 90 -20.66 2.29 -29.66
C SER A 90 -19.77 2.83 -28.53
N TRP A 91 -20.38 3.10 -27.38
CA TRP A 91 -19.69 3.53 -26.15
C TRP A 91 -20.17 2.70 -24.97
N CYS A 92 -19.39 2.68 -23.90
CA CYS A 92 -19.73 1.90 -22.73
C CYS A 92 -20.69 2.68 -21.83
N ASN A 93 -21.98 2.35 -21.91
CA ASN A 93 -22.97 2.89 -20.99
C ASN A 93 -22.91 2.09 -19.68
N PRO A 94 -22.52 2.69 -18.53
CA PRO A 94 -22.39 1.98 -17.26
C PRO A 94 -23.70 1.34 -16.79
N CYS A 95 -24.84 1.88 -17.26
CA CYS A 95 -26.19 1.38 -17.02
C CYS A 95 -26.89 0.96 -18.33
N GLY A 96 -26.12 0.53 -19.34
CA GLY A 96 -26.65 0.10 -20.64
C GLY A 96 -27.38 -1.24 -20.58
N GLY A 97 -27.09 -2.06 -19.57
CA GLY A 97 -27.75 -3.33 -19.29
C GLY A 97 -28.08 -3.51 -17.81
N ALA A 98 -28.64 -4.68 -17.50
CA ALA A 98 -28.85 -5.18 -16.15
C ALA A 98 -28.29 -6.61 -16.09
N SER A 99 -27.80 -7.04 -14.92
CA SER A 99 -27.23 -8.40 -14.78
C SER A 99 -28.28 -9.48 -15.04
N CYS A 100 -29.55 -9.11 -14.85
CA CYS A 100 -30.67 -9.97 -15.13
C CYS A 100 -31.88 -9.19 -15.65
N PRO A 101 -32.79 -9.86 -16.38
CA PRO A 101 -34.09 -9.30 -16.71
C PRO A 101 -34.87 -8.91 -15.45
N GLY A 102 -35.03 -7.60 -15.21
CA GLY A 102 -35.77 -7.05 -14.06
C GLY A 102 -34.92 -6.77 -12.82
N CYS A 103 -33.62 -7.03 -12.87
CA CYS A 103 -32.70 -6.50 -11.88
C CYS A 103 -32.59 -4.97 -12.04
N THR A 104 -32.38 -4.27 -10.91
CA THR A 104 -32.15 -2.82 -10.88
C THR A 104 -30.67 -2.48 -10.80
N ASP A 105 -29.80 -3.47 -11.03
CA ASP A 105 -28.36 -3.21 -11.12
C ASP A 105 -28.00 -2.65 -12.49
N CYS A 106 -26.99 -1.80 -12.48
CA CYS A 106 -26.38 -1.29 -13.70
C CYS A 106 -25.23 -2.20 -14.08
N VAL A 107 -25.29 -2.79 -15.26
CA VAL A 107 -24.16 -3.47 -15.88
C VAL A 107 -23.78 -2.71 -17.14
N GLY A 108 -22.49 -2.40 -17.26
CA GLY A 108 -21.95 -1.73 -18.43
C GLY A 108 -22.31 -2.47 -19.70
N ALA A 109 -22.81 -1.78 -20.72
CA ALA A 109 -23.08 -2.38 -22.02
C ALA A 109 -22.81 -1.42 -23.17
N CYS A 110 -22.22 -1.95 -24.24
CA CYS A 110 -21.96 -1.16 -25.45
C CYS A 110 -23.25 -0.67 -26.09
N THR A 111 -23.45 0.64 -26.05
CA THR A 111 -24.61 1.34 -26.60
C THR A 111 -24.21 2.10 -27.85
N ALA A 112 -24.94 1.94 -28.95
CA ALA A 112 -24.66 2.67 -30.18
C ALA A 112 -24.85 4.18 -29.98
N HIS A 113 -23.91 4.99 -30.48
CA HIS A 113 -24.03 6.45 -30.46
C HIS A 113 -24.57 7.00 -31.80
N SER A 114 -25.03 8.25 -31.79
CA SER A 114 -25.59 8.92 -32.97
C SER A 114 -24.59 9.80 -33.72
N CYS A 115 -23.34 9.88 -33.27
CA CYS A 115 -22.33 10.73 -33.87
C CYS A 115 -21.71 10.05 -35.10
N GLU A 116 -21.50 10.81 -36.17
CA GLU A 116 -20.82 10.31 -37.35
C GLU A 116 -19.36 10.03 -37.01
N THR A 117 -18.95 8.77 -37.12
CA THR A 117 -17.57 8.32 -36.92
C THR A 117 -17.04 7.75 -38.23
N GLN A 118 -15.77 8.03 -38.54
CA GLN A 118 -15.08 7.32 -39.61
C GLN A 118 -14.89 5.84 -39.24
N PRO A 119 -14.77 4.95 -40.25
CA PRO A 119 -14.54 3.54 -40.01
C PRO A 119 -13.12 3.30 -39.46
N ILE A 120 -12.93 2.22 -38.68
CA ILE A 120 -11.66 1.93 -38.00
C ILE A 120 -10.48 1.79 -38.97
N GLU A 121 -10.74 1.40 -40.23
CA GLU A 121 -9.72 1.31 -41.28
C GLU A 121 -9.13 2.67 -41.69
N GLU A 122 -9.77 3.78 -41.32
CA GLU A 122 -9.28 5.13 -41.52
C GLU A 122 -8.50 5.67 -40.30
N LEU A 123 -8.36 4.91 -39.21
CA LEU A 123 -7.54 5.30 -38.06
C LEU A 123 -6.06 5.34 -38.46
N GLN A 124 -5.51 6.55 -38.58
CA GLN A 124 -4.11 6.81 -38.94
C GLN A 124 -3.25 7.13 -37.71
N CYS A 125 -3.88 7.62 -36.64
CA CYS A 125 -3.21 8.03 -35.42
C CYS A 125 -3.03 6.80 -34.53
N ASN A 126 -1.81 6.52 -34.09
CA ASN A 126 -1.50 5.39 -33.19
C ASN A 126 -1.98 5.63 -31.74
N ALA A 127 -2.98 6.49 -31.55
CA ALA A 127 -3.54 6.78 -30.24
C ALA A 127 -4.46 5.64 -29.80
N LEU A 128 -4.39 5.28 -28.52
CA LEU A 128 -5.41 4.46 -27.88
C LEU A 128 -6.73 5.24 -27.85
N ARG A 129 -7.86 4.53 -27.83
CA ARG A 129 -9.18 5.16 -27.68
C ARG A 129 -9.22 5.85 -26.30
N PRO A 130 -9.41 7.18 -26.23
CA PRO A 130 -9.47 7.89 -24.96
C PRO A 130 -10.77 7.58 -24.21
N GLU A 131 -10.73 7.72 -22.89
CA GLU A 131 -11.93 7.78 -22.07
C GLU A 131 -12.42 9.23 -22.02
N CYS A 132 -13.64 9.47 -22.49
CA CYS A 132 -14.19 10.82 -22.66
C CYS A 132 -15.18 11.21 -21.54
N GLY A 133 -15.09 10.60 -20.36
CA GLY A 133 -15.95 10.92 -19.21
C GLY A 133 -17.45 10.60 -19.39
N GLU A 134 -18.28 11.05 -18.44
CA GLU A 134 -19.71 10.68 -18.34
C GLU A 134 -20.56 11.19 -19.52
N ASN A 135 -20.14 12.26 -20.19
CA ASN A 135 -20.90 12.90 -21.28
C ASN A 135 -20.16 12.94 -22.61
N GLY A 136 -18.91 12.51 -22.68
CA GLY A 136 -18.15 12.47 -23.92
C GLY A 136 -18.18 11.08 -24.56
N LEU A 137 -17.94 11.06 -25.86
CA LEU A 137 -17.83 9.87 -26.69
C LEU A 137 -16.54 9.94 -27.50
N ALA A 138 -15.78 8.85 -27.53
CA ALA A 138 -14.66 8.73 -28.46
C ALA A 138 -15.17 8.39 -29.86
N ILE A 139 -14.90 9.25 -30.85
CA ILE A 139 -15.18 8.98 -32.27
C ILE A 139 -13.90 9.11 -33.10
N ILE A 140 -13.91 8.55 -34.32
CA ILE A 140 -12.83 8.76 -35.28
C ILE A 140 -13.19 9.95 -36.18
N ARG A 141 -12.39 11.01 -36.12
CA ARG A 141 -12.49 12.20 -36.98
C ARG A 141 -11.10 12.56 -37.50
N ASP A 142 -11.02 12.81 -38.81
CA ASP A 142 -9.76 13.06 -39.53
C ASP A 142 -8.69 11.98 -39.28
N GLY A 143 -9.13 10.73 -39.10
CA GLY A 143 -8.28 9.57 -38.85
C GLY A 143 -7.67 9.48 -37.43
N CYS A 144 -8.07 10.34 -36.49
CA CYS A 144 -7.69 10.28 -35.08
C CYS A 144 -8.91 10.04 -34.18
N TRP A 145 -8.68 9.48 -32.98
CA TRP A 145 -9.67 9.52 -31.91
C TRP A 145 -9.82 10.94 -31.38
N VAL A 146 -11.07 11.40 -31.24
CA VAL A 146 -11.43 12.67 -30.62
C VAL A 146 -12.63 12.46 -29.70
N CYS A 147 -12.67 13.17 -28.57
CA CYS A 147 -13.83 13.20 -27.69
C CYS A 147 -14.86 14.21 -28.20
N VAL A 148 -16.12 13.80 -28.28
CA VAL A 148 -17.26 14.65 -28.66
C VAL A 148 -18.41 14.49 -27.68
N ASP A 149 -19.26 15.51 -27.58
CA ASP A 149 -20.37 15.49 -26.65
C ASP A 149 -21.40 14.46 -27.11
N SER A 150 -21.85 13.62 -26.20
CA SER A 150 -22.68 12.44 -26.51
C SER A 150 -24.03 12.76 -27.13
N VAL A 151 -24.51 14.00 -26.95
CA VAL A 151 -25.82 14.45 -27.42
C VAL A 151 -25.70 15.34 -28.65
N THR A 152 -24.73 16.24 -28.67
CA THR A 152 -24.59 17.29 -29.68
C THR A 152 -23.54 16.97 -30.75
N CYS A 153 -22.65 16.00 -30.48
CA CYS A 153 -21.48 15.66 -31.30
C CYS A 153 -20.53 16.84 -31.57
N ALA A 154 -20.66 17.92 -30.80
CA ALA A 154 -19.69 19.01 -30.77
C ALA A 154 -18.41 18.54 -30.08
N ASP A 155 -17.31 19.28 -30.29
CA ASP A 155 -16.05 18.96 -29.60
C ASP A 155 -16.29 18.99 -28.09
N TRP A 156 -15.93 17.87 -27.44
CA TRP A 156 -16.08 17.73 -26.00
C TRP A 156 -14.77 18.09 -25.34
N ARG A 157 -14.88 18.90 -24.29
CA ARG A 157 -13.78 19.21 -23.40
C ARG A 157 -14.13 18.62 -22.06
N ASP A 158 -13.17 17.90 -21.51
CA ASP A 158 -13.26 17.42 -20.15
C ASP A 158 -13.22 18.59 -19.17
N ASP A 159 -14.30 18.80 -18.42
CA ASP A 159 -14.46 19.92 -17.49
C ASP A 159 -14.42 19.50 -16.02
N HIS A 160 -14.11 18.23 -15.71
CA HIS A 160 -14.10 17.78 -14.32
C HIS A 160 -13.00 18.44 -13.47
N CYS A 161 -11.89 18.87 -14.10
CA CYS A 161 -10.83 19.64 -13.45
C CYS A 161 -11.05 21.15 -13.46
N ASP A 162 -12.18 21.64 -13.98
CA ASP A 162 -12.50 23.06 -13.91
C ASP A 162 -12.95 23.46 -12.50
N ASP A 163 -12.53 24.64 -12.07
CA ASP A 163 -13.00 25.27 -10.83
C ASP A 163 -14.35 26.01 -11.00
N GLY A 164 -14.97 25.90 -12.17
CA GLY A 164 -16.21 26.58 -12.54
C GLY A 164 -16.07 28.05 -12.93
N THR A 165 -14.85 28.59 -13.01
CA THR A 165 -14.61 29.94 -13.50
C THR A 165 -14.56 30.01 -15.03
N GLU A 166 -14.94 31.15 -15.60
CA GLU A 166 -14.73 31.41 -17.03
C GLU A 166 -13.27 31.85 -17.28
N PRO A 167 -12.63 31.43 -18.39
CA PRO A 167 -11.27 31.82 -18.70
C PRO A 167 -11.23 33.32 -19.06
N THR A 168 -10.79 34.15 -18.11
CA THR A 168 -10.64 35.60 -18.28
C THR A 168 -9.18 36.05 -18.37
N CYS A 169 -8.24 35.14 -18.14
CA CYS A 169 -6.82 35.42 -18.31
C CYS A 169 -6.50 35.77 -19.75
N LEU A 170 -5.46 36.59 -19.94
CA LEU A 170 -4.96 36.97 -21.27
C LEU A 170 -3.98 35.92 -21.84
N MET A 171 -4.15 34.66 -21.48
CA MET A 171 -3.36 33.56 -22.04
C MET A 171 -4.07 33.00 -23.28
N GLU A 172 -3.28 32.67 -24.30
CA GLU A 172 -3.78 31.88 -25.43
C GLU A 172 -4.00 30.44 -24.95
N GLU A 173 -5.06 29.79 -25.42
CA GLU A 173 -5.38 28.41 -25.06
C GLU A 173 -4.20 27.49 -25.43
N PRO A 174 -3.55 26.83 -24.45
CA PRO A 174 -2.42 25.97 -24.73
C PRO A 174 -2.88 24.64 -25.37
N GLU A 175 -2.08 24.11 -26.29
CA GLU A 175 -2.19 22.71 -26.69
C GLU A 175 -1.55 21.85 -25.59
N CYS A 176 -2.35 20.98 -24.97
CA CYS A 176 -1.89 20.11 -23.89
C CYS A 176 -1.16 18.88 -24.42
N ASP A 177 -0.06 18.51 -23.76
CA ASP A 177 0.71 17.32 -24.09
C ASP A 177 -0.08 16.04 -23.81
N ASN A 178 0.32 14.94 -24.45
CA ASN A 178 -0.36 13.66 -24.33
C ASN A 178 -0.38 13.20 -22.85
N GLY A 179 -1.56 12.86 -22.33
CA GLY A 179 -1.77 12.52 -20.91
C GLY A 179 -2.15 13.69 -20.00
N THR A 180 -2.34 14.89 -20.55
CA THR A 180 -2.88 16.05 -19.83
C THR A 180 -4.15 16.57 -20.49
N ILE A 181 -5.05 17.17 -19.69
CA ILE A 181 -6.28 17.80 -20.15
C ILE A 181 -6.25 19.30 -19.88
N LEU A 182 -7.02 20.06 -20.64
CA LEU A 182 -7.16 21.50 -20.46
C LEU A 182 -8.20 21.81 -19.38
N ALA A 183 -7.78 22.40 -18.27
CA ALA A 183 -8.64 22.82 -17.17
C ALA A 183 -8.69 24.36 -17.02
N TYR A 184 -9.81 24.85 -16.51
CA TYR A 184 -9.99 26.24 -16.09
C TYR A 184 -9.79 26.35 -14.58
N ILE A 185 -8.67 26.93 -14.18
CA ILE A 185 -8.32 27.12 -12.76
C ILE A 185 -7.95 28.58 -12.56
N ASP A 186 -8.58 29.24 -11.58
CA ASP A 186 -8.45 30.66 -11.29
C ASP A 186 -8.61 31.55 -12.52
N SER A 187 -9.62 31.24 -13.35
CA SER A 187 -9.93 31.91 -14.61
C SER A 187 -8.79 31.86 -15.64
N CYS A 188 -7.86 30.92 -15.52
CA CYS A 188 -6.75 30.70 -16.43
C CYS A 188 -6.76 29.29 -17.03
N TYR A 189 -6.14 29.15 -18.21
CA TYR A 189 -5.92 27.86 -18.85
C TYR A 189 -4.73 27.14 -18.23
N TYR A 190 -4.92 25.90 -17.79
CA TYR A 190 -3.86 25.01 -17.34
C TYR A 190 -3.98 23.65 -18.03
N CYS A 191 -2.86 23.09 -18.48
CA CYS A 191 -2.81 21.67 -18.77
C CYS A 191 -2.56 20.94 -17.46
N VAL A 192 -3.45 20.05 -17.08
CA VAL A 192 -3.41 19.31 -15.81
C VAL A 192 -3.47 17.81 -16.06
N ASN A 193 -2.96 17.04 -15.10
CA ASN A 193 -3.19 15.60 -15.09
C ASN A 193 -4.70 15.34 -14.83
N PRO A 194 -5.38 14.52 -15.64
CA PRO A 194 -6.82 14.26 -15.49
C PRO A 194 -7.17 13.51 -14.19
N ASP A 195 -6.24 12.80 -13.57
CA ASP A 195 -6.52 12.09 -12.32
C ASP A 195 -6.36 13.01 -11.10
N THR A 196 -5.40 13.94 -11.14
CA THR A 196 -5.07 14.80 -9.98
C THR A 196 -5.60 16.23 -10.11
N CYS A 197 -6.01 16.66 -11.30
CA CYS A 197 -6.34 18.04 -11.64
C CYS A 197 -5.23 19.07 -11.34
N LEU A 198 -3.98 18.61 -11.29
CA LEU A 198 -2.82 19.46 -11.04
C LEU A 198 -1.93 19.62 -12.27
N PRO A 199 -1.30 20.80 -12.48
CA PRO A 199 -0.34 20.99 -13.56
C PRO A 199 0.84 20.01 -13.46
N PRO A 200 1.36 19.49 -14.59
CA PRO A 200 2.57 18.67 -14.60
C PRO A 200 3.73 19.38 -13.91
N GLY A 201 4.39 18.69 -12.96
CA GLY A 201 5.51 19.24 -12.20
C GLY A 201 5.13 20.19 -11.07
N SER A 202 3.84 20.37 -10.75
CA SER A 202 3.46 20.89 -9.43
C SER A 202 3.70 19.78 -8.40
N HIS A 203 4.81 19.88 -7.68
CA HIS A 203 5.07 18.99 -6.55
C HIS A 203 4.11 19.39 -5.43
N GLU A 204 3.32 18.44 -4.92
CA GLU A 204 2.43 18.70 -3.80
C GLU A 204 3.19 18.91 -2.49
N CYS A 205 4.45 18.43 -2.43
CA CYS A 205 5.24 18.46 -1.22
C CYS A 205 6.75 18.49 -1.49
N ASP A 206 7.46 19.24 -0.65
CA ASP A 206 8.91 19.13 -0.46
C ASP A 206 9.25 18.28 0.77
N MET A 207 8.36 18.26 1.76
CA MET A 207 8.49 17.49 3.01
C MET A 207 7.12 17.04 3.52
N ASP A 208 7.10 16.08 4.46
CA ASP A 208 5.86 15.56 5.05
C ASP A 208 4.94 16.66 5.62
N ALA A 209 5.53 17.76 6.08
CA ALA A 209 4.79 18.91 6.61
C ALA A 209 3.90 19.63 5.57
N ASP A 210 4.12 19.41 4.27
CA ASP A 210 3.30 19.98 3.20
C ASP A 210 2.04 19.15 2.92
N CYS A 211 1.97 17.92 3.44
CA CYS A 211 0.84 17.01 3.26
C CYS A 211 -0.14 17.06 4.43
N GLU A 212 -1.38 16.65 4.17
CA GLU A 212 -2.42 16.46 5.21
C GLU A 212 -1.97 15.44 6.27
N THR A 213 -2.63 15.43 7.44
CA THR A 213 -2.20 14.67 8.62
C THR A 213 -2.18 13.15 8.45
N ASP A 214 -2.92 12.64 7.47
CA ASP A 214 -3.05 11.25 7.07
C ASP A 214 -2.25 10.90 5.81
N GLN A 215 -1.41 11.81 5.32
CA GLN A 215 -0.58 11.65 4.11
C GLN A 215 0.88 11.93 4.40
N TYR A 216 1.82 11.45 3.56
CA TYR A 216 3.25 11.74 3.65
C TYR A 216 3.83 12.14 2.30
N CYS A 217 4.98 12.80 2.29
CA CYS A 217 5.61 13.25 1.06
C CYS A 217 6.41 12.13 0.42
N ASN A 218 5.79 11.40 -0.51
CA ASN A 218 6.44 10.32 -1.23
C ASN A 218 7.38 10.89 -2.29
N PRO A 219 8.70 10.58 -2.25
CA PRO A 219 9.66 11.05 -3.25
C PRO A 219 9.33 10.63 -4.70
N CYS A 220 8.51 9.59 -4.84
CA CYS A 220 8.02 9.04 -6.11
C CYS A 220 6.50 8.79 -6.01
N GLY A 221 5.75 9.78 -5.50
CA GLY A 221 4.30 9.67 -5.33
C GLY A 221 3.53 9.77 -6.64
N THR A 222 4.06 10.52 -7.61
CA THR A 222 3.49 10.64 -8.96
C THR A 222 4.59 10.55 -10.01
N SER A 223 4.19 10.35 -11.27
CA SER A 223 5.05 10.54 -12.43
C SER A 223 4.55 11.70 -13.27
N SER A 224 5.41 12.35 -14.06
CA SER A 224 4.95 13.42 -14.95
C SER A 224 4.05 12.90 -16.06
N CYS A 225 4.15 11.60 -16.37
CA CYS A 225 3.26 10.90 -17.26
C CYS A 225 3.17 9.40 -16.91
N PRO A 226 2.09 8.70 -17.30
CA PRO A 226 1.91 7.27 -17.00
C PRO A 226 3.07 6.37 -17.46
N ASP A 227 3.79 6.77 -18.52
CA ASP A 227 4.90 6.02 -19.12
C ASP A 227 6.29 6.59 -18.76
N CYS A 228 6.37 7.62 -17.94
CA CYS A 228 7.62 8.31 -17.63
C CYS A 228 8.28 7.67 -16.40
N GLU A 229 9.59 7.39 -16.46
CA GLU A 229 10.38 6.93 -15.31
C GLU A 229 10.77 8.06 -14.34
N ASP A 230 10.14 9.23 -14.45
CA ASP A 230 10.44 10.35 -13.57
C ASP A 230 9.58 10.32 -12.30
N CYS A 231 10.26 10.17 -11.18
CA CYS A 231 9.64 10.29 -9.87
C CYS A 231 9.44 11.75 -9.53
N LEU A 232 8.18 12.17 -9.37
CA LEU A 232 7.82 13.46 -8.80
C LEU A 232 7.35 13.26 -7.36
N ARG A 233 7.69 14.22 -6.49
CA ARG A 233 7.21 14.24 -5.12
C ARG A 233 5.73 14.57 -5.08
N ALA A 234 4.96 13.79 -4.34
CA ALA A 234 3.54 14.02 -4.13
C ALA A 234 3.08 13.50 -2.76
N CYS A 235 1.96 14.02 -2.26
CA CYS A 235 1.37 13.53 -1.03
C CYS A 235 0.69 12.20 -1.30
N THR A 236 1.05 11.18 -0.55
CA THR A 236 0.46 9.83 -0.64
C THR A 236 -0.13 9.46 0.70
N ASP A 237 -1.26 8.75 0.71
CA ASP A 237 -1.89 8.26 1.94
C ASP A 237 -0.88 7.48 2.80
N ASN A 238 -0.88 7.77 4.09
CA ASN A 238 0.03 7.17 5.05
C ASN A 238 -0.37 5.69 5.25
N PRO A 239 0.54 4.72 5.02
CA PRO A 239 0.25 3.32 5.34
C PRO A 239 0.03 3.09 6.84
N CYS A 240 0.47 4.03 7.68
CA CYS A 240 0.36 3.99 9.12
C CYS A 240 -0.90 4.71 9.62
N ALA A 241 -1.62 4.05 10.53
CA ALA A 241 -2.76 4.66 11.20
C ALA A 241 -2.31 5.87 12.03
N THR A 242 -2.94 7.02 11.79
CA THR A 242 -2.74 8.25 12.56
C THR A 242 -3.94 8.46 13.49
N GLU A 243 -3.70 8.81 14.76
CA GLU A 243 -4.77 9.12 15.70
C GLU A 243 -5.23 10.57 15.55
N GLU A 244 -6.54 10.80 15.43
CA GLU A 244 -7.12 12.13 15.59
C GLU A 244 -7.71 12.35 17.00
N PRO A 245 -7.58 13.55 17.61
CA PRO A 245 -6.94 14.78 17.11
C PRO A 245 -5.51 15.02 17.63
N LEU A 246 -4.70 15.77 16.87
CA LEU A 246 -3.42 16.32 17.32
C LEU A 246 -3.62 17.19 18.58
N ALA A 247 -3.10 16.74 19.71
CA ALA A 247 -3.28 17.37 21.02
C ALA A 247 -2.06 18.22 21.43
N CYS A 248 -0.86 17.88 20.97
CA CYS A 248 0.33 18.63 21.30
C CYS A 248 0.74 19.62 20.20
N TYR A 249 1.30 20.76 20.63
CA TYR A 249 1.75 21.84 19.76
C TYR A 249 3.08 21.54 19.04
N ALA A 250 3.41 20.25 18.84
CA ALA A 250 4.62 19.85 18.13
C ALA A 250 4.47 20.19 16.63
N ILE A 251 5.55 20.66 16.03
CA ILE A 251 5.65 20.80 14.57
C ILE A 251 5.81 19.38 14.00
N ARG A 252 5.12 19.09 12.90
CA ARG A 252 5.27 17.82 12.19
C ARG A 252 6.73 17.62 11.76
N PRO A 253 7.42 16.55 12.21
CA PRO A 253 8.81 16.32 11.88
C PRO A 253 8.95 15.85 10.43
N ASP A 254 10.15 16.06 9.86
CA ASP A 254 10.59 15.35 8.66
C ASP A 254 11.24 14.04 9.10
N CYS A 255 10.61 12.91 8.76
CA CYS A 255 11.06 11.60 9.18
C CYS A 255 12.10 10.97 8.23
N GLY A 256 12.33 11.57 7.06
CA GLY A 256 13.23 11.04 6.05
C GLY A 256 12.72 9.79 5.33
N PRO A 257 13.52 9.23 4.38
CA PRO A 257 13.10 8.12 3.54
C PRO A 257 12.85 6.83 4.34
N GLY A 258 11.74 6.13 4.05
CA GLY A 258 11.35 4.89 4.72
C GLY A 258 10.54 5.08 6.00
N TRP A 259 10.41 6.33 6.46
CA TRP A 259 9.66 6.70 7.65
C TRP A 259 8.56 7.70 7.29
N THR A 260 7.58 7.83 8.17
CA THR A 260 6.45 8.75 7.99
C THR A 260 6.03 9.35 9.32
N ALA A 261 5.66 10.64 9.33
CA ALA A 261 5.14 11.28 10.52
C ALA A 261 3.68 10.86 10.78
N VAL A 262 3.43 10.28 11.96
CA VAL A 262 2.11 9.85 12.46
C VAL A 262 1.77 10.56 13.76
N VAL A 263 0.47 10.68 14.07
CA VAL A 263 0.01 11.15 15.37
C VAL A 263 -0.24 9.94 16.28
N VAL A 264 0.51 9.84 17.38
CA VAL A 264 0.33 8.83 18.43
C VAL A 264 0.23 9.52 19.78
N ASP A 265 -0.81 9.18 20.55
CA ASP A 265 -1.13 9.82 21.83
C ASP A 265 -1.30 11.34 21.68
N GLY A 266 -1.83 11.77 20.53
CA GLY A 266 -2.02 13.18 20.20
C GLY A 266 -0.73 13.94 19.87
N CYS A 267 0.40 13.26 19.61
CA CYS A 267 1.66 13.88 19.23
C CYS A 267 2.29 13.29 17.97
N TRP A 268 2.99 14.16 17.22
CA TRP A 268 3.79 13.72 16.08
C TRP A 268 4.94 12.82 16.49
N ARG A 269 5.08 11.69 15.79
CA ARG A 269 6.19 10.75 15.89
C ARG A 269 6.53 10.20 14.51
N CYS A 270 7.76 9.77 14.30
CA CYS A 270 8.14 9.04 13.10
C CYS A 270 7.86 7.55 13.29
N ALA A 271 7.19 6.94 12.31
CA ALA A 271 6.92 5.52 12.24
C ALA A 271 7.61 4.92 11.01
N ASP A 272 8.10 3.70 11.13
CA ASP A 272 8.74 2.96 10.04
C ASP A 272 7.66 2.35 9.13
N MET A 273 7.69 2.68 7.84
CA MET A 273 6.71 2.18 6.88
C MET A 273 6.92 0.70 6.51
N GLU A 274 8.14 0.14 6.69
CA GLU A 274 8.44 -1.27 6.37
C GLU A 274 8.04 -2.22 7.52
N ASN A 275 8.10 -1.74 8.76
CA ASN A 275 7.89 -2.56 9.97
C ASN A 275 6.49 -2.39 10.57
N GLU A 276 5.43 -2.51 9.75
CA GLU A 276 4.03 -2.44 10.21
C GLU A 276 3.72 -1.18 11.06
N CYS A 277 4.43 -0.08 10.80
CA CYS A 277 4.27 1.18 11.54
C CYS A 277 4.55 1.05 13.04
N THR A 278 5.41 0.10 13.43
CA THR A 278 5.91 0.02 14.79
C THR A 278 6.91 1.15 15.03
N MET A 279 6.73 1.80 16.17
CA MET A 279 7.76 2.68 16.73
C MET A 279 8.66 1.77 17.57
N GLU A 280 9.62 1.08 16.96
CA GLU A 280 10.66 0.46 17.76
C GLU A 280 11.57 1.58 18.26
N LEU A 281 11.28 2.08 19.47
CA LEU A 281 12.36 2.53 20.31
C LEU A 281 13.29 1.34 20.43
N ASP A 282 14.54 1.51 20.03
CA ASP A 282 15.56 0.51 20.29
C ASP A 282 15.62 0.26 21.81
N GLU A 283 15.03 -0.85 22.25
CA GLU A 283 14.92 -1.18 23.67
C GLU A 283 16.29 -1.53 24.26
N ASP A 284 17.31 -1.80 23.44
CA ASP A 284 18.60 -2.33 23.90
C ASP A 284 19.32 -1.35 24.83
N CYS A 285 19.14 -0.04 24.64
CA CYS A 285 19.77 0.98 25.48
C CYS A 285 18.84 1.69 26.47
N ASN A 286 17.57 1.26 26.57
CA ASN A 286 16.65 1.75 27.58
C ASN A 286 16.94 1.08 28.94
N ASP A 287 16.98 1.86 30.01
CA ASP A 287 17.16 1.32 31.37
C ASP A 287 15.84 0.85 32.03
N GLY A 288 14.76 0.81 31.25
CA GLY A 288 13.41 0.45 31.68
C GLY A 288 12.68 1.54 32.47
N THR A 289 13.26 2.73 32.61
CA THR A 289 12.58 3.88 33.24
C THR A 289 11.68 4.62 32.25
N GLU A 290 10.67 5.32 32.76
CA GLU A 290 9.87 6.25 31.96
C GLU A 290 10.63 7.59 31.81
N ALA A 291 10.52 8.26 30.65
CA ALA A 291 11.14 9.57 30.44
C ALA A 291 10.37 10.66 31.23
N LEU A 292 10.78 10.89 32.48
CA LEU A 292 10.14 11.85 33.41
C LEU A 292 10.78 13.23 33.40
N CYS A 293 11.97 13.40 32.81
CA CYS A 293 12.60 14.70 32.81
C CYS A 293 12.00 15.65 31.77
N ASN A 294 11.93 16.94 32.12
CA ASN A 294 11.37 17.99 31.26
C ASN A 294 12.34 18.38 30.12
N MET A 295 12.98 17.38 29.51
CA MET A 295 13.84 17.57 28.34
C MET A 295 13.02 17.26 27.09
N ILE A 296 13.13 18.12 26.08
CA ILE A 296 12.60 17.82 24.75
C ILE A 296 13.44 16.67 24.19
N GLN A 297 12.79 15.65 23.63
CA GLN A 297 13.45 14.54 22.95
C GLN A 297 14.49 15.08 21.95
N PRO A 298 15.78 14.76 22.11
CA PRO A 298 16.82 15.24 21.22
C PRO A 298 16.75 14.51 19.87
N GLU A 299 17.18 15.20 18.81
CA GLU A 299 17.51 14.57 17.53
C GLU A 299 18.90 13.93 17.67
N CYS A 300 18.97 12.62 17.54
CA CYS A 300 20.21 11.87 17.60
C CYS A 300 20.90 11.83 16.23
N GLY A 301 22.23 11.85 16.23
CA GLY A 301 23.02 11.69 15.01
C GLY A 301 22.82 10.31 14.37
N ALA A 302 23.27 10.14 13.13
CA ALA A 302 23.12 8.88 12.39
C ALA A 302 23.80 7.66 13.04
N ASP A 303 24.73 7.90 13.99
CA ASP A 303 25.48 6.87 14.73
C ASP A 303 25.07 6.81 16.21
N GLU A 304 23.91 7.37 16.55
CA GLU A 304 23.34 7.40 17.89
C GLU A 304 21.93 6.83 17.85
N ILE A 305 21.53 6.18 18.93
CA ILE A 305 20.14 5.76 19.14
C ILE A 305 19.53 6.56 20.28
N LEU A 306 18.26 6.88 20.15
CA LEU A 306 17.52 7.55 21.20
C LEU A 306 17.12 6.54 22.26
N ALA A 307 17.54 6.77 23.50
CA ALA A 307 17.22 5.93 24.64
C ALA A 307 16.65 6.75 25.81
N VAL A 308 15.96 6.06 26.72
CA VAL A 308 15.59 6.57 28.04
C VAL A 308 16.52 5.99 29.08
N GLN A 309 17.31 6.86 29.70
CA GLN A 309 18.23 6.50 30.77
C GLN A 309 18.09 7.48 31.93
N ASN A 310 18.03 6.97 33.14
CA ASN A 310 17.83 7.72 34.37
C ASN A 310 16.60 8.63 34.34
N ASN A 311 15.51 8.15 33.73
CA ASN A 311 14.28 8.89 33.44
C ASN A 311 14.45 10.09 32.49
N CYS A 312 15.48 10.10 31.64
CA CYS A 312 15.73 11.15 30.66
C CYS A 312 15.99 10.61 29.26
N TRP A 313 15.62 11.39 28.25
CA TRP A 313 16.05 11.16 26.87
C TRP A 313 17.57 11.38 26.75
N VAL A 314 18.25 10.45 26.11
CA VAL A 314 19.68 10.53 25.79
C VAL A 314 19.93 9.95 24.40
N CYS A 315 20.84 10.56 23.65
CA CYS A 315 21.40 9.94 22.46
C CYS A 315 22.57 9.05 22.89
N ALA A 316 22.38 7.75 22.80
CA ALA A 316 23.33 6.75 23.23
C ALA A 316 24.06 6.16 22.03
N ASN A 317 25.33 5.81 22.22
CA ASN A 317 26.04 4.94 21.30
C ASN A 317 25.39 3.55 21.35
N PRO A 318 24.89 2.99 20.22
CA PRO A 318 24.22 1.69 20.21
C PRO A 318 25.12 0.53 20.64
N ALA A 319 26.44 0.65 20.54
CA ALA A 319 27.36 -0.41 20.94
C ALA A 319 27.61 -0.46 22.46
N THR A 320 27.45 0.65 23.16
CA THR A 320 27.82 0.78 24.58
C THR A 320 26.67 1.23 25.47
N CYS A 321 25.57 1.69 24.88
CA CYS A 321 24.47 2.33 25.56
C CYS A 321 24.88 3.52 26.43
N MET A 322 25.93 4.24 26.04
CA MET A 322 26.38 5.46 26.73
C MET A 322 26.43 6.65 25.76
N PRO A 323 26.14 7.88 26.19
CA PRO A 323 26.33 9.06 25.35
C PRO A 323 27.79 9.27 24.95
N TRP A 324 28.00 9.79 23.73
CA TRP A 324 29.33 10.11 23.23
C TRP A 324 29.94 11.30 24.00
N GLY A 325 31.22 11.21 24.38
CA GLY A 325 32.00 12.34 24.92
C GLY A 325 31.65 12.83 26.33
N GLU A 326 30.62 12.28 27.00
CA GLU A 326 30.21 12.65 28.37
C GLU A 326 30.23 11.46 29.34
N THR A 327 31.34 10.73 29.39
CA THR A 327 31.58 9.88 30.56
C THR A 327 32.40 10.68 31.57
N ASP A 328 32.02 10.61 32.85
CA ASP A 328 32.92 10.89 33.96
C ASP A 328 34.11 9.94 33.79
N GLY A 329 35.11 10.37 33.02
CA GLY A 329 36.22 9.53 32.62
C GLY A 329 36.86 8.95 33.88
N CYS A 330 37.00 7.63 33.92
CA CYS A 330 37.69 6.98 35.02
C CYS A 330 39.20 7.00 34.74
N SER A 331 40.00 7.18 35.79
CA SER A 331 41.45 7.04 35.74
C SER A 331 41.93 5.74 36.38
N SER A 332 41.07 5.15 37.22
CA SER A 332 41.28 3.91 37.98
C SER A 332 39.93 3.27 38.33
N ASP A 333 39.94 2.02 38.78
CA ASP A 333 38.71 1.36 39.23
C ASP A 333 38.09 2.07 40.46
N ALA A 334 38.90 2.77 41.24
CA ALA A 334 38.45 3.56 42.38
C ALA A 334 37.50 4.72 42.00
N ASP A 335 37.51 5.16 40.74
CA ASP A 335 36.63 6.22 40.24
C ASP A 335 35.22 5.71 39.91
N CYS A 336 35.05 4.39 39.80
CA CYS A 336 33.81 3.74 39.39
C CYS A 336 32.95 3.27 40.57
N ARG A 337 31.68 2.93 40.32
CA ARG A 337 30.80 2.31 41.33
C ARG A 337 31.23 0.87 41.61
N VAL A 338 30.68 0.29 42.67
CA VAL A 338 31.04 -1.07 43.12
C VAL A 338 30.70 -2.14 42.07
N GLU A 339 29.69 -1.87 41.24
CA GLU A 339 29.21 -2.72 40.15
C GLU A 339 29.95 -2.51 38.80
N ASP A 340 30.85 -1.53 38.72
CA ASP A 340 31.52 -1.12 37.49
C ASP A 340 33.04 -1.16 37.65
N TYR A 341 33.78 -1.29 36.54
CA TYR A 341 35.24 -1.16 36.50
C TYR A 341 35.66 -0.13 35.46
N CYS A 342 36.88 0.39 35.59
CA CYS A 342 37.41 1.36 34.65
C CYS A 342 37.94 0.66 33.39
N ASN A 343 37.14 0.65 32.33
CA ASN A 343 37.57 0.15 31.04
C ASN A 343 38.29 1.29 30.27
N PRO A 344 39.60 1.16 29.98
CA PRO A 344 40.38 2.22 29.34
C PRO A 344 39.96 2.52 27.90
N CYS A 345 39.14 1.66 27.28
CA CYS A 345 38.59 1.83 25.93
C CYS A 345 37.09 1.49 25.91
N ALA A 346 36.35 2.04 26.86
CA ALA A 346 34.90 1.84 26.95
C ALA A 346 34.13 2.57 25.85
N SER A 347 34.63 3.72 25.41
CA SER A 347 34.02 4.52 24.34
C SER A 347 35.09 5.22 23.50
N SER A 348 34.66 5.91 22.44
CA SER A 348 35.48 6.86 21.69
C SER A 348 34.91 8.27 21.81
N SER A 349 35.69 9.30 21.46
CA SER A 349 35.19 10.68 21.47
C SER A 349 34.15 10.95 20.40
N CYS A 350 34.12 10.10 19.36
CA CYS A 350 33.19 10.19 18.27
C CYS A 350 32.99 8.83 17.58
N PRO A 351 31.90 8.65 16.79
CA PRO A 351 31.58 7.39 16.10
C PRO A 351 32.68 6.85 15.18
N THR A 352 33.52 7.74 14.65
CA THR A 352 34.60 7.39 13.69
C THR A 352 36.00 7.58 14.27
N CYS A 353 36.10 7.97 15.54
CA CYS A 353 37.37 8.23 16.19
C CYS A 353 37.95 6.91 16.72
N GLU A 354 39.24 6.67 16.45
CA GLU A 354 39.98 5.53 17.02
C GLU A 354 40.56 5.83 18.42
N ASP A 355 40.09 6.89 19.08
CA ASP A 355 40.54 7.20 20.43
C ASP A 355 39.77 6.38 21.46
N CYS A 356 40.50 5.85 22.43
CA CYS A 356 39.92 5.17 23.57
C CYS A 356 39.70 6.21 24.68
N ILE A 357 38.43 6.44 25.03
CA ILE A 357 38.04 7.17 26.23
C ILE A 357 37.73 6.15 27.32
N ALA A 358 38.40 6.31 28.46
CA ALA A 358 38.16 5.48 29.63
C ALA A 358 36.78 5.80 30.23
N ALA A 359 36.00 4.77 30.55
CA ALA A 359 34.73 4.93 31.26
C ALA A 359 34.44 3.75 32.18
N CYS A 360 33.56 3.97 33.15
CA CYS A 360 33.06 2.92 34.02
C CYS A 360 32.14 2.00 33.23
N THR A 361 32.53 0.74 33.09
CA THR A 361 31.74 -0.31 32.43
C THR A 361 31.24 -1.30 33.48
N PRO A 362 29.96 -1.72 33.45
CA PRO A 362 29.47 -2.78 34.32
C PRO A 362 30.30 -4.05 34.16
N HIS A 363 30.69 -4.68 35.26
CA HIS A 363 31.50 -5.91 35.21
C HIS A 363 30.68 -7.21 35.25
N ASP A 364 29.36 -7.13 35.44
CA ASP A 364 28.41 -8.25 35.55
C ASP A 364 28.70 -9.33 36.63
N CYS A 365 29.78 -9.18 37.39
CA CYS A 365 30.09 -10.00 38.55
C CYS A 365 29.11 -9.80 39.72
N ILE A 366 28.79 -10.88 40.45
CA ILE A 366 28.12 -10.78 41.74
C ILE A 366 29.06 -10.12 42.75
N THR A 367 28.67 -8.95 43.24
CA THR A 367 29.41 -8.16 44.23
C THR A 367 28.50 -7.79 45.40
N GLU A 368 29.03 -7.77 46.61
CA GLU A 368 28.32 -7.25 47.78
C GLU A 368 28.32 -5.71 47.79
N TYR A 369 27.38 -5.06 48.48
CA TYR A 369 27.34 -3.59 48.60
C TYR A 369 27.92 -3.06 49.91
N ILE A 370 28.33 -3.94 50.83
CA ILE A 370 28.78 -3.57 52.19
C ILE A 370 30.24 -3.96 52.36
N LEU A 371 31.10 -2.95 52.44
CA LEU A 371 32.51 -3.11 52.78
C LEU A 371 32.68 -3.20 54.30
N TYR A 372 33.22 -4.30 54.80
CA TYR A 372 33.49 -4.55 56.23
C TYR A 372 34.96 -4.38 56.62
N CYS A 373 35.91 -4.55 55.69
CA CYS A 373 37.31 -4.26 55.96
C CYS A 373 37.72 -2.85 55.54
N ASP A 374 38.79 -2.37 56.16
CA ASP A 374 39.38 -1.05 55.94
C ASP A 374 40.43 -1.14 54.83
N GLU A 375 39.99 -1.57 53.64
CA GLU A 375 40.81 -1.72 52.45
C GLU A 375 40.36 -0.73 51.37
N GLU A 376 41.33 -0.10 50.70
CA GLU A 376 41.07 0.71 49.51
C GLU A 376 40.75 -0.21 48.32
N ARG A 377 39.90 0.27 47.41
CA ARG A 377 39.56 -0.48 46.20
C ARG A 377 40.84 -0.71 45.37
N PRO A 378 41.22 -1.96 45.07
CA PRO A 378 42.45 -2.24 44.34
C PRO A 378 42.26 -1.92 42.85
N ASP A 379 43.35 -1.52 42.21
CA ASP A 379 43.48 -1.57 40.75
C ASP A 379 43.87 -3.00 40.37
N CYS A 380 42.97 -3.70 39.69
CA CYS A 380 43.19 -5.09 39.28
C CYS A 380 44.03 -5.17 38.00
N GLU A 381 44.73 -6.29 37.80
CA GLU A 381 45.47 -6.53 36.55
C GLU A 381 44.51 -6.71 35.36
N GLU A 382 45.00 -6.55 34.13
CA GLU A 382 44.22 -6.75 32.91
C GLU A 382 43.51 -8.12 32.93
N GLY A 383 42.20 -8.13 32.67
CA GLY A 383 41.34 -9.32 32.76
C GLY A 383 40.71 -9.56 34.13
N TYR A 384 40.94 -8.68 35.12
CA TYR A 384 40.36 -8.77 36.45
C TYR A 384 39.61 -7.50 36.83
N VAL A 385 38.60 -7.65 37.69
CA VAL A 385 37.79 -6.55 38.23
C VAL A 385 37.68 -6.61 39.75
N PRO A 386 37.67 -5.45 40.42
CA PRO A 386 37.49 -5.39 41.87
C PRO A 386 36.03 -5.56 42.26
N ILE A 387 35.75 -6.61 43.03
CA ILE A 387 34.44 -6.91 43.63
C ILE A 387 34.53 -6.90 45.15
N ILE A 388 33.38 -6.79 45.83
CA ILE A 388 33.29 -7.01 47.27
C ILE A 388 32.84 -8.45 47.50
N TYR A 389 33.72 -9.24 48.14
CA TYR A 389 33.49 -10.64 48.50
C TYR A 389 33.80 -10.85 49.99
N GLU A 390 32.86 -11.42 50.73
CA GLU A 390 32.96 -11.59 52.19
C GLU A 390 33.29 -10.28 52.93
N GLY A 391 32.78 -9.16 52.41
CA GLY A 391 32.99 -7.84 52.99
C GLY A 391 34.31 -7.15 52.63
N CYS A 392 35.10 -7.71 51.73
CA CYS A 392 36.40 -7.15 51.34
C CYS A 392 36.57 -7.02 49.85
N TRP A 393 37.42 -6.07 49.46
CA TRP A 393 37.80 -5.92 48.06
C TRP A 393 38.70 -7.08 47.64
N THR A 394 38.37 -7.69 46.52
CA THR A 394 39.21 -8.69 45.88
C THR A 394 39.10 -8.56 44.36
N CYS A 395 40.17 -8.93 43.65
CA CYS A 395 40.13 -9.03 42.21
C CYS A 395 39.48 -10.37 41.81
N ALA A 396 38.58 -10.32 40.83
CA ALA A 396 37.93 -11.49 40.24
C ALA A 396 38.12 -11.50 38.72
N ASP A 397 38.27 -12.69 38.15
CA ASP A 397 38.52 -12.90 36.72
C ASP A 397 37.25 -12.61 35.89
N LEU A 398 37.36 -11.72 34.90
CA LEU A 398 36.28 -11.37 33.97
C LEU A 398 35.94 -12.51 32.99
N GLU A 399 36.91 -13.35 32.61
CA GLU A 399 36.73 -14.41 31.61
C GLU A 399 36.20 -15.74 32.21
N GLY A 400 36.02 -15.77 33.53
CA GLY A 400 35.51 -16.93 34.25
C GLY A 400 34.02 -17.18 33.96
N ASN A 401 33.73 -18.03 32.96
CA ASN A 401 32.36 -18.43 32.61
C ASN A 401 31.50 -18.76 33.85
N ASP A 402 30.46 -17.96 34.02
CA ASP A 402 29.31 -17.99 34.92
C ASP A 402 29.38 -17.33 36.30
N PHE A 403 30.53 -17.16 36.96
CA PHE A 403 30.58 -16.37 38.22
C PHE A 403 32.03 -15.93 38.45
N CYS A 404 32.32 -14.63 38.39
CA CYS A 404 33.67 -14.09 38.64
C CYS A 404 34.25 -14.67 39.94
N VAL A 405 35.27 -15.51 39.81
CA VAL A 405 35.83 -16.25 40.94
C VAL A 405 36.86 -15.35 41.64
N PRO A 406 36.72 -15.07 42.94
CA PRO A 406 37.71 -14.27 43.66
C PRO A 406 39.07 -14.98 43.68
N MET A 407 40.15 -14.24 43.44
CA MET A 407 41.50 -14.74 43.65
C MET A 407 41.78 -14.92 45.14
N ASN A 408 42.02 -16.17 45.57
CA ASN A 408 42.42 -16.50 46.94
C ASN A 408 43.89 -16.21 47.23
#